data_AF-A0A950X5U5-F1
#
_entry.id   AF-A0A950X5U5-F1
#
_cell.length_a   1.000
_cell.length_b   1.000
_cell.length_c   1.000
_cell.angle_alpha   90.00
_cell.angle_beta   90.00
_cell.angle_gamma   90.00
#
_symmetry.space_group_name_H-M   'P 1'
#
loop_
_entity.id
_entity.type
_entity.pdbx_description
1 polymer ?
#
loop_
_entity_poly.entity_id
_entity_poly.type
_entity_poly.pdbx_seq_one_letter_code
_entity_poly.pdbx_strand_id
1 'polypeptide(L)'
;MKSSILYGLAASGSFLCLLTAEAQQKPSTVSSRVNQILKEFTLDDKLSYIGGTGFFDFKPIPVPDHSALNPQIYQTDGPLGVRRNEPSIRFPAGLTLAA
;
A
#
# COMPACT_ATOMS: atom_id res chain seq x y z
N MET A 1 20.06 31.90 37.89
CA MET A 1 20.60 31.27 36.64
C MET A 1 20.51 29.75 36.59
N LYS A 2 20.43 29.00 37.69
CA LYS A 2 20.34 27.52 37.66
C LYS A 2 18.92 26.95 37.44
N SER A 3 17.88 27.71 37.79
CA SER A 3 16.49 27.25 37.72
C SER A 3 15.89 27.34 36.29
N SER A 4 16.23 28.38 35.52
CA SER A 4 15.73 28.58 34.15
C SER A 4 16.25 27.56 33.13
N ILE A 5 17.47 27.04 33.33
CA ILE A 5 18.05 25.96 32.51
C ILE A 5 17.33 24.63 32.78
N LEU A 6 16.91 24.40 34.02
CA LEU A 6 16.20 23.18 34.42
C LEU A 6 14.79 23.10 33.79
N TYR A 7 14.08 24.23 33.73
CA TYR A 7 12.78 24.31 33.06
C TYR A 7 12.86 24.16 31.54
N GLY A 8 13.91 24.72 30.90
CA GLY A 8 14.14 24.56 29.46
C GLY A 8 14.44 23.11 29.05
N LEU A 9 15.19 22.39 29.89
CA LEU A 9 15.50 20.97 29.66
C LEU A 9 14.25 20.08 29.84
N ALA A 10 13.42 20.38 30.85
CA ALA A 10 12.17 19.67 31.09
C ALA A 10 11.13 19.91 29.97
N ALA A 11 11.00 21.15 29.48
CA ALA A 11 10.08 21.48 28.40
C ALA A 11 10.48 20.84 27.05
N SER A 12 11.79 20.78 26.76
CA SER A 12 12.32 20.13 25.55
C SER A 12 12.19 18.60 25.60
N GLY A 13 12.39 18.00 26.77
CA GLY A 13 12.20 16.56 26.99
C GLY A 13 10.74 16.12 26.81
N SER A 14 9.78 16.91 27.29
CA SER A 14 8.35 16.61 27.09
C SER A 14 7.92 16.69 25.63
N PHE A 15 8.51 17.59 24.83
CA PHE A 15 8.21 17.68 23.39
C PHE A 15 8.77 16.47 22.61
N LEU A 16 9.97 16.01 22.95
CA LEU A 16 10.57 14.80 22.38
C LEU A 16 9.81 13.51 22.76
N CYS A 17 9.24 13.43 23.97
CA CYS A 17 8.40 12.30 24.38
C CYS A 17 7.03 12.26 23.68
N LEU A 18 6.48 13.41 23.28
CA LEU A 18 5.23 13.45 22.50
C LEU A 18 5.45 12.99 21.06
N LEU A 19 6.59 13.35 20.45
CA LEU A 19 6.98 12.92 19.10
C LEU A 19 7.24 11.40 18.99
N THR A 20 7.76 10.76 20.04
CA THR A 20 7.98 9.30 20.04
C THR A 20 6.71 8.50 20.31
N ALA A 21 5.71 9.09 20.97
CA ALA A 21 4.42 8.43 21.22
C ALA A 21 3.58 8.27 19.94
N GLU A 22 3.68 9.20 18.98
CA GLU A 22 3.00 9.08 17.67
C GLU A 22 3.58 7.98 16.78
N ALA A 23 4.83 7.56 17.02
CA ALA A 23 5.49 6.50 16.24
C ALA A 23 5.02 5.08 16.60
N GLN A 24 4.25 4.91 17.68
CA GLN A 24 3.73 3.62 18.12
C GLN A 24 2.30 3.39 17.61
N GLN A 25 2.05 3.66 16.32
CA GLN A 25 0.81 3.22 15.69
C GLN A 25 0.82 1.69 15.59
N LYS A 26 -0.16 1.06 16.23
CA LYS A 26 -0.48 -0.36 16.07
C LYS A 26 -0.50 -0.70 14.58
N PRO A 27 0.10 -1.82 14.12
CA PRO A 27 0.07 -2.18 12.71
C PRO A 27 -1.37 -2.18 12.23
N SER A 28 -1.66 -1.30 11.28
CA SER A 28 -2.99 -1.12 10.75
C SER A 28 -3.39 -2.39 10.02
N THR A 29 -4.58 -2.91 10.31
CA THR A 29 -5.14 -4.02 9.55
C THR A 29 -5.28 -3.60 8.09
N VAL A 30 -5.20 -4.56 7.15
CA VAL A 30 -5.39 -4.27 5.72
C VAL A 30 -6.68 -3.47 5.50
N SER A 31 -7.78 -3.87 6.15
CA SER A 31 -9.06 -3.14 6.07
C SER A 31 -8.97 -1.69 6.55
N SER A 32 -8.22 -1.41 7.64
CA SER A 32 -8.04 -0.04 8.12
C SER A 32 -7.29 0.82 7.10
N ARG A 33 -6.23 0.27 6.49
CA ARG A 33 -5.44 0.96 5.44
C ARG A 33 -6.28 1.23 4.21
N VAL A 34 -7.03 0.24 3.73
CA VAL A 34 -7.94 0.39 2.59
C VAL A 34 -8.99 1.47 2.88
N ASN A 35 -9.60 1.45 4.06
CA ASN A 35 -10.59 2.46 4.44
C ASN A 35 -10.00 3.87 4.54
N GLN A 36 -8.74 4.02 4.93
CA GLN A 36 -8.06 5.32 4.93
C GLN A 36 -7.85 5.82 3.50
N ILE A 37 -7.35 4.98 2.61
CA ILE A 37 -7.13 5.31 1.19
C ILE A 37 -8.46 5.70 0.51
N LEU A 38 -9.52 4.90 0.71
CA LEU A 38 -10.82 5.13 0.06
C LEU A 38 -11.54 6.41 0.54
N LYS A 39 -11.14 6.97 1.70
CA LYS A 39 -11.63 8.28 2.18
C LYS A 39 -11.03 9.44 1.40
N GLU A 40 -9.85 9.26 0.81
CA GLU A 40 -9.18 10.29 0.00
C GLU A 40 -9.72 10.34 -1.43
N PHE A 41 -10.44 9.31 -1.88
CA PHE A 41 -11.00 9.25 -3.23
C PHE A 41 -12.25 10.12 -3.36
N THR A 42 -12.29 10.88 -4.44
CA THR A 42 -13.54 11.45 -4.96
C THR A 42 -14.46 10.35 -5.52
N LEU A 43 -15.70 10.70 -5.87
CA LEU A 43 -16.60 9.77 -6.57
C LEU A 43 -16.01 9.37 -7.94
N ASP A 44 -15.45 10.33 -8.67
CA ASP A 44 -14.87 10.09 -10.00
C ASP A 44 -13.63 9.20 -9.91
N ASP A 45 -12.82 9.36 -8.86
CA ASP A 45 -11.69 8.46 -8.58
C ASP A 45 -12.16 7.01 -8.40
N LYS A 46 -13.24 6.79 -7.64
CA LYS A 46 -13.80 5.46 -7.41
C LYS A 46 -14.31 4.85 -8.71
N LEU A 47 -15.07 5.62 -9.49
CA LEU A 47 -15.64 5.17 -10.76
C LEU A 47 -14.53 4.87 -11.78
N SER A 48 -13.49 5.70 -11.84
CA SER A 48 -12.34 5.45 -12.69
C SER A 48 -11.56 4.21 -12.23
N TYR A 49 -11.30 4.07 -10.93
CA TYR A 49 -10.44 3.02 -10.38
C TYR A 49 -11.00 1.60 -10.58
N ILE A 50 -12.33 1.42 -10.51
CA ILE A 50 -12.97 0.13 -10.77
C ILE A 50 -13.03 -0.22 -12.27
N GLY A 51 -12.74 0.74 -13.15
CA GLY A 51 -12.62 0.52 -14.59
C GLY A 51 -11.20 0.09 -15.00
N GLY A 52 -11.10 -0.75 -16.03
CA GLY A 52 -9.81 -1.26 -16.54
C GLY A 52 -8.96 -0.21 -17.29
N THR A 53 -7.70 -0.57 -17.58
CA THR A 53 -6.73 0.23 -18.35
C THR A 53 -6.61 -0.17 -19.83
N GLY A 54 -7.40 -1.15 -20.30
CA GLY A 54 -7.38 -1.66 -21.67
C GLY A 54 -7.02 -3.14 -21.81
N PHE A 55 -6.51 -3.77 -20.74
CA PHE A 55 -6.29 -5.22 -20.63
C PHE A 55 -6.79 -5.74 -19.27
N PHE A 56 -6.18 -6.77 -18.69
CA PHE A 56 -6.58 -7.35 -17.39
C PHE A 56 -6.03 -6.59 -16.17
N ASP A 57 -5.57 -5.35 -16.32
CA ASP A 57 -4.79 -4.67 -15.28
C ASP A 57 -5.64 -3.72 -14.41
N PHE A 58 -5.17 -3.50 -13.18
CA PHE A 58 -5.73 -2.51 -12.26
C PHE A 58 -4.90 -1.23 -12.28
N LYS A 59 -5.59 -0.08 -12.36
CA LYS A 59 -4.98 1.24 -12.29
C LYS A 59 -4.20 1.43 -10.97
N PRO A 60 -3.16 2.30 -10.97
CA PRO A 60 -2.62 2.84 -9.73
C PRO A 60 -3.73 3.51 -8.89
N ILE A 61 -3.54 3.56 -7.58
CA ILE A 61 -4.42 4.29 -6.68
C ILE A 61 -4.32 5.80 -7.01
N PRO A 62 -5.42 6.53 -7.22
CA PRO A 62 -5.43 7.96 -7.57
C PRO A 62 -5.14 8.88 -6.35
N VAL A 63 -4.11 8.58 -5.58
CA VAL A 63 -3.66 9.45 -4.46
C VAL A 63 -2.40 10.24 -4.86
N PRO A 64 -2.13 11.41 -4.25
CA PRO A 64 -0.91 12.21 -4.50
C PRO A 64 0.40 11.53 -4.07
N ASP A 65 0.36 10.26 -3.71
CA ASP A 65 1.54 9.48 -3.38
C ASP A 65 2.29 9.09 -4.66
N HIS A 66 3.27 9.92 -5.00
CA HIS A 66 4.21 9.71 -6.09
C HIS A 66 5.32 8.69 -5.76
N SER A 67 5.23 7.97 -4.63
CA SER A 67 6.21 6.95 -4.31
C SER A 67 6.17 5.78 -5.30
N ALA A 68 7.30 5.10 -5.47
CA ALA A 68 7.41 3.87 -6.25
C ALA A 68 6.53 2.70 -5.72
N LEU A 69 5.77 2.92 -4.64
CA LEU A 69 4.94 1.93 -3.96
C LEU A 69 3.49 1.87 -4.46
N ASN A 70 3.11 2.73 -5.41
CA ASN A 70 1.78 2.73 -6.01
C ASN A 70 1.81 2.39 -7.52
N PRO A 71 2.26 1.18 -7.90
CA PRO A 71 2.32 0.77 -9.30
C PRO A 71 0.94 0.37 -9.84
N GLN A 72 0.83 0.34 -11.17
CA GLN A 72 -0.22 -0.41 -11.84
C GLN A 72 -0.05 -1.90 -11.54
N ILE A 73 -1.14 -2.61 -11.24
CA ILE A 73 -1.11 -4.05 -10.98
C ILE A 73 -1.49 -4.77 -12.27
N TYR A 74 -0.56 -5.54 -12.82
CA TYR A 74 -0.79 -6.32 -14.04
C TYR A 74 -1.33 -7.71 -13.73
N GLN A 75 -2.31 -8.18 -14.50
CA GLN A 75 -2.86 -9.52 -14.36
C GLN A 75 -2.57 -10.37 -15.60
N THR A 76 -2.35 -11.65 -15.37
CA THR A 76 -2.16 -12.65 -16.42
C THR A 76 -2.81 -13.95 -16.00
N ASP A 77 -3.32 -14.72 -16.96
CA ASP A 77 -3.74 -16.09 -16.70
C ASP A 77 -2.55 -16.95 -16.31
N GLY A 78 -2.79 -18.02 -15.55
CA GLY A 78 -1.71 -18.96 -15.35
C GLY A 78 -1.84 -20.11 -14.36
N PRO A 79 -2.95 -20.89 -14.33
CA PRO A 79 -2.96 -22.10 -13.50
C PRO A 79 -1.81 -23.07 -13.83
N LEU A 80 -1.29 -23.05 -15.07
CA LEU A 80 -0.22 -23.94 -15.56
C LEU A 80 1.05 -23.18 -16.02
N GLY A 81 1.26 -21.96 -15.50
CA GLY A 81 2.37 -21.09 -15.89
C GLY A 81 1.91 -19.74 -16.42
N VAL A 82 2.83 -18.79 -16.55
CA VAL A 82 2.50 -17.37 -16.86
C VAL A 82 2.13 -17.21 -18.35
N ARG A 83 0.86 -16.88 -18.65
CA ARG A 83 0.41 -16.64 -20.04
C ARG A 83 0.81 -15.25 -20.54
N ARG A 84 2.00 -15.11 -21.11
CA ARG A 84 2.47 -13.87 -21.75
C ARG A 84 3.01 -14.12 -23.17
N ASN A 85 3.27 -13.02 -23.88
CA ASN A 85 3.86 -13.07 -25.23
C ASN A 85 5.33 -13.56 -25.21
N GLU A 86 5.99 -13.45 -24.06
CA GLU A 86 7.35 -13.94 -23.88
C GLU A 86 7.37 -15.41 -23.45
N PRO A 87 8.42 -16.17 -23.80
CA PRO A 87 8.59 -17.54 -23.35
C PRO A 87 8.51 -17.68 -21.82
N SER A 88 7.74 -18.67 -21.36
CA SER A 88 7.58 -19.00 -19.95
C SER A 88 7.60 -20.51 -19.74
N ILE A 89 7.86 -20.93 -18.50
CA ILE A 89 7.73 -22.34 -18.10
C ILE A 89 6.25 -22.74 -18.13
N ARG A 90 5.97 -23.95 -18.65
CA ARG A 90 4.65 -24.59 -18.63
C ARG A 90 4.67 -25.75 -17.65
N PHE A 91 3.78 -25.72 -16.67
CA PHE A 91 3.66 -26.75 -15.64
C PHE A 91 2.65 -27.84 -16.07
N PRO A 92 2.73 -29.07 -15.53
CA PRO A 92 1.72 -30.10 -15.76
C PRO A 92 0.32 -29.63 -15.39
N ALA A 93 -0.68 -30.08 -16.14
CA ALA A 93 -2.09 -29.74 -15.90
C ALA A 93 -2.53 -30.11 -14.47
N GLY A 94 -3.54 -29.43 -13.92
CA GLY A 94 -3.99 -29.67 -12.55
C GLY A 94 -4.35 -31.12 -12.25
N LEU A 95 -4.95 -31.83 -13.22
CA LEU A 95 -5.22 -33.28 -13.11
C LEU A 95 -3.94 -34.12 -13.04
N THR A 96 -2.91 -33.75 -13.81
CA THR A 96 -1.61 -34.42 -13.79
C THR A 96 -0.82 -34.11 -12.52
N LEU A 97 -0.95 -32.88 -11.98
CA LEU A 97 -0.35 -32.52 -10.70
C LEU A 97 -1.02 -33.24 -9.51
N ALA A 98 -2.30 -33.58 -9.65
CA ALA A 98 -3.07 -34.27 -8.61
C ALA A 98 -2.92 -35.80 -8.62
N ALA A 99 -2.48 -36.39 -9.74
CA ALA A 99 -2.30 -37.83 -9.91
C ALA A 99 -1.03 -38.36 -9.24
#